data_AF-Q221B4-F1
#
_entry.id   AF-Q221B4-F1
#
_cell.length_a   1.000
_cell.length_b   1.000
_cell.length_c   1.000
_cell.angle_alpha   90.00
_cell.angle_beta   90.00
_cell.angle_gamma   90.00
#
_symmetry.space_group_name_H-M   'P 1'
#
loop_
_entity.id
_entity.type
_entity.pdbx_description
1 polymer ?
#
loop_
_entity_poly.entity_id
_entity_poly.type
_entity_poly.pdbx_seq_one_letter_code
_entity_poly.pdbx_strand_id
1 'polypeptide(L)'
;MKSPPSDDHKNPAHCVTMPKSPGAAASLAPASSVSLYDTRPFFEKALVFGVQNGIIDQQKLDAIGNDAPKGMVQIARYFGTEFLRPELEKAKDRIINLVSLYLENDSGGDLRLAAESLRDHSFLSRSKGGSDLLKALLAMPQNSHFGMNERAGFSDDKIPLLAKWSLASLSDYQAELAKRSQVAQTMDAAIWLADALGMEADELEDASPDAEAVIRTALLTLACRRRTMPDWVGFEKMVLALRKKYGEAADVCSLFPIAMPAKLPIHFKTVLQKVQQSVAADLPKVLDAKVPVRKLFNQTPAFVGRYFWVEDGLSEVDDYDRSASLAWHKVTGGHSDDSSLLTLFLCVATETAPKTLLTEKNAIALVRKIRKTGLKPGLASQYMALHAPAQHQSDYARLWNDFLLDAQPTLQSDRDYGLQDALTLLRRECNVK
;
A
#
# COMPACT_ATOMS: atom_id res chain seq x y z
N MET A 1 29.14 -10.84 81.97
CA MET A 1 29.22 -9.38 81.72
C MET A 1 27.79 -8.82 81.60
N LYS A 2 27.61 -7.50 81.44
CA LYS A 2 26.35 -6.77 81.76
C LYS A 2 25.14 -7.10 80.87
N SER A 3 23.95 -6.77 81.41
CA SER A 3 22.59 -7.14 80.98
C SER A 3 21.91 -6.14 80.00
N PRO A 4 20.79 -6.52 79.35
CA PRO A 4 19.76 -5.64 78.75
C PRO A 4 18.63 -5.33 79.80
N PRO A 5 17.41 -4.77 79.49
CA PRO A 5 16.78 -4.35 78.22
C PRO A 5 15.98 -2.99 78.28
N SER A 6 15.00 -2.82 77.35
CA SER A 6 13.70 -2.08 77.41
C SER A 6 13.57 -0.53 77.31
N ASP A 7 13.05 -0.09 76.14
CA ASP A 7 11.77 0.62 75.86
C ASP A 7 11.32 2.01 76.43
N ASP A 8 10.95 2.88 75.47
CA ASP A 8 9.65 3.61 75.29
C ASP A 8 9.40 5.15 75.53
N HIS A 9 8.61 5.72 74.58
CA HIS A 9 7.55 6.78 74.66
C HIS A 9 7.78 8.34 74.73
N LYS A 10 7.21 9.04 73.71
CA LYS A 10 6.40 10.33 73.68
C LYS A 10 6.98 11.78 73.74
N ASN A 11 6.87 12.51 72.60
CA ASN A 11 6.29 13.90 72.32
C ASN A 11 6.71 15.20 73.12
N PRO A 12 6.33 16.46 72.74
CA PRO A 12 6.00 17.10 71.43
C PRO A 12 6.49 18.60 71.18
N ALA A 13 6.44 19.07 69.92
CA ALA A 13 6.05 20.42 69.37
C ALA A 13 6.69 21.82 69.71
N HIS A 14 6.61 22.74 68.70
CA HIS A 14 6.73 24.24 68.69
C HIS A 14 8.10 24.94 68.96
N CYS A 15 8.42 26.19 68.51
CA CYS A 15 8.03 27.05 67.35
C CYS A 15 8.96 28.32 67.23
N VAL A 16 8.93 29.07 66.10
CA VAL A 16 9.56 30.42 65.81
C VAL A 16 11.13 30.44 65.80
N THR A 17 11.96 31.41 65.30
CA THR A 17 11.87 32.83 64.80
C THR A 17 12.99 33.18 63.76
N MET A 18 12.98 34.39 63.16
CA MET A 18 13.97 34.99 62.20
C MET A 18 15.06 35.87 62.86
N PRO A 19 16.22 36.19 62.21
CA PRO A 19 16.37 37.53 61.57
C PRO A 19 17.36 37.71 60.36
N LYS A 20 17.08 38.73 59.53
CA LYS A 20 17.90 39.66 58.68
C LYS A 20 19.29 39.31 58.06
N SER A 21 19.46 39.74 56.81
CA SER A 21 20.71 39.91 56.00
C SER A 21 21.61 41.10 56.46
N PRO A 22 22.88 41.26 55.99
CA PRO A 22 23.18 41.78 54.64
C PRO A 22 24.50 41.29 53.97
N GLY A 23 24.78 41.76 52.75
CA GLY A 23 26.12 41.69 52.12
C GLY A 23 26.11 41.44 50.61
N ALA A 24 26.67 42.36 49.81
CA ALA A 24 26.76 42.22 48.35
C ALA A 24 28.22 42.33 47.87
N ALA A 25 28.62 41.46 46.95
CA ALA A 25 29.90 41.52 46.25
C ALA A 25 29.65 41.34 44.75
N ALA A 26 30.26 42.20 43.91
CA ALA A 26 30.05 42.17 42.47
C ALA A 26 30.91 41.08 41.81
N SER A 27 30.27 40.05 41.27
CA SER A 27 30.93 39.10 40.36
C SER A 27 30.95 39.66 38.94
N LEU A 28 32.08 39.56 38.25
CA LEU A 28 32.09 39.76 36.80
C LEU A 28 31.29 38.63 36.14
N ALA A 29 30.30 38.99 35.31
CA ALA A 29 29.66 38.02 34.43
C ALA A 29 30.61 37.69 33.25
N PRO A 30 30.66 36.44 32.77
CA PRO A 30 31.41 36.11 31.58
C PRO A 30 30.83 36.82 30.36
N ALA A 31 31.68 37.31 29.46
CA ALA A 31 31.23 37.92 28.22
C ALA A 31 30.56 36.85 27.35
N SER A 32 29.25 36.97 27.13
CA SER A 32 28.51 36.13 26.17
C SER A 32 29.17 36.24 24.80
N SER A 33 29.78 35.15 24.32
CA SER A 33 30.38 35.09 23.00
C SER A 33 29.29 35.16 21.94
N VAL A 34 29.01 36.37 21.46
CA VAL A 34 28.06 36.60 20.37
C VAL A 34 28.62 35.90 19.13
N SER A 35 28.03 34.77 18.77
CA SER A 35 28.28 34.13 17.49
C SER A 35 27.83 35.11 16.41
N LEU A 36 28.80 35.69 15.70
CA LEU A 36 28.54 36.55 14.55
C LEU A 36 28.04 35.66 13.42
N TYR A 37 26.72 35.50 13.35
CA TYR A 37 26.04 34.81 12.26
C TYR A 37 26.32 35.56 10.95
N ASP A 38 27.32 35.09 10.21
CA ASP A 38 27.67 35.61 8.90
C ASP A 38 26.53 35.28 7.92
N THR A 39 25.74 36.29 7.58
CA THR A 39 24.55 36.17 6.72
C THR A 39 24.88 36.16 5.22
N ARG A 40 26.15 36.28 4.84
CA ARG A 40 26.56 36.32 3.43
C ARG A 40 26.28 34.99 2.72
N PRO A 41 25.97 35.00 1.40
CA PRO A 41 25.88 33.78 0.60
C PRO A 41 27.17 32.97 0.67
N PHE A 42 27.07 31.63 0.60
CA PHE A 42 28.25 30.76 0.73
C PHE A 42 29.31 31.02 -0.36
N PHE A 43 28.88 31.40 -1.57
CA PHE A 43 29.79 31.88 -2.61
C PHE A 43 30.67 33.06 -2.16
N GLU A 44 30.10 34.06 -1.50
CA GLU A 44 30.86 35.25 -1.04
C GLU A 44 31.84 34.88 0.08
N LYS A 45 31.43 34.00 0.99
CA LYS A 45 32.29 33.45 2.06
C LYS A 45 33.50 32.72 1.47
N ALA A 46 33.26 31.81 0.52
CA ALA A 46 34.31 31.05 -0.17
C ALA A 46 35.23 31.96 -1.01
N LEU A 47 34.68 32.97 -1.68
CA LEU A 47 35.44 33.95 -2.46
C LEU A 47 36.37 34.79 -1.58
N VAL A 48 35.84 35.35 -0.49
CA VAL A 48 36.63 36.15 0.47
C VAL A 48 37.69 35.30 1.16
N PHE A 49 37.35 34.08 1.59
CA PHE A 49 38.33 33.14 2.13
C PHE A 49 39.43 32.81 1.12
N GLY A 50 39.06 32.53 -0.13
CA GLY A 50 39.99 32.19 -1.20
C GLY A 50 40.98 33.31 -1.52
N VAL A 51 40.53 34.57 -1.56
CA VAL A 51 41.40 35.74 -1.74
C VAL A 51 42.31 35.95 -0.52
N GLN A 52 41.77 35.87 0.70
CA GLN A 52 42.54 36.05 1.95
C GLN A 52 43.65 35.01 2.14
N ASN A 53 43.47 33.80 1.61
CA ASN A 53 44.44 32.70 1.71
C ASN A 53 45.28 32.50 0.43
N GLY A 54 45.18 33.40 -0.56
CA GLY A 54 45.95 33.30 -1.82
C GLY A 54 45.58 32.11 -2.72
N ILE A 55 44.39 31.52 -2.53
CA ILE A 55 43.83 30.43 -3.35
C ILE A 55 43.22 31.00 -4.64
N ILE A 56 42.66 32.22 -4.57
CA ILE A 56 42.02 32.93 -5.68
C ILE A 56 42.84 34.20 -5.95
N ASP A 57 43.36 34.33 -7.16
CA ASP A 57 44.16 35.47 -7.61
C ASP A 57 43.32 36.50 -8.39
N GLN A 58 43.95 37.63 -8.79
CA GLN A 58 43.27 38.67 -9.55
C GLN A 58 42.78 38.17 -10.93
N GLN A 59 43.56 37.33 -11.62
CA GLN A 59 43.16 36.75 -12.91
C GLN A 59 41.86 35.94 -12.78
N LYS A 60 41.68 35.23 -11.66
CA LYS A 60 40.47 34.48 -11.35
C LYS A 60 39.30 35.39 -10.98
N LEU A 61 39.54 36.47 -10.22
CA LEU A 61 38.51 37.49 -9.95
C LEU A 61 38.02 38.15 -11.24
N ASP A 62 38.93 38.51 -12.15
CA ASP A 62 38.62 39.08 -13.45
C ASP A 62 37.82 38.08 -14.31
N ALA A 63 38.17 36.79 -14.30
CA ALA A 63 37.42 35.75 -14.98
C ALA A 63 35.97 35.61 -14.45
N ILE A 64 35.78 35.65 -13.12
CA ILE A 64 34.45 35.64 -12.49
C ILE A 64 33.64 36.88 -12.90
N GLY A 65 34.27 38.07 -12.86
CA GLY A 65 33.64 39.33 -13.26
C GLY A 65 33.22 39.37 -14.74
N ASN A 66 33.98 38.72 -15.62
CA ASN A 66 33.63 38.57 -17.03
C ASN A 66 32.54 37.52 -17.29
N ASP A 67 32.38 36.52 -16.43
CA ASP A 67 31.39 35.44 -16.60
C ASP A 67 30.02 35.75 -15.97
N ALA A 68 29.98 36.40 -14.80
CA ALA A 68 28.74 36.64 -14.08
C ALA A 68 27.65 37.38 -14.91
N PRO A 69 27.96 38.44 -15.70
CA PRO A 69 26.96 39.11 -16.54
C PRO A 69 26.35 38.19 -17.61
N LYS A 70 27.15 37.29 -18.19
CA LYS A 70 26.68 36.31 -19.19
C LYS A 70 25.66 35.36 -18.57
N GLY A 71 25.96 34.85 -17.37
CA GLY A 71 25.09 33.96 -16.62
C GLY A 71 23.80 34.64 -16.17
N MET A 72 23.87 35.90 -15.74
CA MET A 72 22.67 36.70 -15.41
C MET A 72 21.72 36.84 -16.61
N VAL A 73 22.24 37.17 -17.80
CA VAL A 73 21.45 37.26 -19.04
C VAL A 73 20.81 35.91 -19.39
N GLN A 74 21.58 34.81 -19.34
CA GLN A 74 21.09 33.46 -19.59
C GLN A 74 19.95 33.06 -18.62
N ILE A 75 20.10 33.35 -17.33
CA ILE A 75 19.11 33.03 -16.29
C ILE A 75 17.85 33.91 -16.43
N ALA A 76 18.00 35.20 -16.78
CA ALA A 76 16.87 36.09 -17.04
C ALA A 76 16.07 35.62 -18.26
N ARG A 77 16.75 35.24 -19.36
CA ARG A 77 16.13 34.63 -20.55
C ARG A 77 15.40 33.32 -20.23
N TYR A 78 15.99 32.46 -19.41
CA TYR A 78 15.44 31.13 -19.12
C TYR A 78 14.16 31.15 -18.25
N PHE A 79 14.03 32.14 -17.36
CA PHE A 79 12.85 32.26 -16.47
C PHE A 79 11.88 33.40 -16.83
N GLY A 80 12.15 34.16 -17.89
CA GLY A 80 11.37 35.36 -18.23
C GLY A 80 11.92 36.11 -19.43
N THR A 81 12.59 37.24 -19.20
CA THR A 81 13.19 38.05 -20.27
C THR A 81 14.42 38.80 -19.79
N GLU A 82 15.45 38.86 -20.66
CA GLU A 82 16.71 39.57 -20.41
C GLU A 82 16.62 41.09 -20.59
N PHE A 83 15.52 41.59 -21.18
CA PHE A 83 15.35 43.02 -21.49
C PHE A 83 14.75 43.84 -20.32
N LEU A 84 14.30 43.19 -19.24
CA LEU A 84 13.71 43.86 -18.09
C LEU A 84 14.67 43.86 -16.89
N ARG A 85 15.00 45.05 -16.39
CA ARG A 85 15.88 45.20 -15.22
C ARG A 85 15.43 44.35 -14.01
N PRO A 86 14.14 44.26 -13.62
CA PRO A 86 13.73 43.41 -12.51
C PRO A 86 14.12 41.93 -12.65
N GLU A 87 14.08 41.36 -13.87
CA GLU A 87 14.49 39.97 -14.09
C GLU A 87 16.02 39.81 -14.14
N LEU A 88 16.77 40.84 -14.57
CA LEU A 88 18.24 40.84 -14.47
C LEU A 88 18.73 40.93 -13.01
N GLU A 89 18.12 41.78 -12.18
CA GLU A 89 18.43 41.85 -10.74
C GLU A 89 18.07 40.52 -10.05
N LYS A 90 16.90 39.94 -10.38
CA LYS A 90 16.50 38.61 -9.88
C LYS A 90 17.40 37.48 -10.40
N ALA A 91 17.97 37.61 -11.60
CA ALA A 91 18.94 36.66 -12.14
C ALA A 91 20.31 36.76 -11.46
N LYS A 92 20.71 37.93 -10.95
CA LYS A 92 21.87 38.12 -10.07
C LYS A 92 21.68 37.36 -8.75
N ASP A 93 20.52 37.48 -8.12
CA ASP A 93 20.23 36.75 -6.87
C ASP A 93 20.24 35.23 -7.12
N ARG A 94 19.60 34.78 -8.21
CA ARG A 94 19.63 33.38 -8.65
C ARG A 94 21.04 32.85 -8.91
N ILE A 95 21.91 33.56 -9.64
CA ILE A 95 23.25 33.03 -9.95
C ILE A 95 24.12 32.91 -8.69
N ILE A 96 24.01 33.86 -7.75
CA ILE A 96 24.71 33.80 -6.46
C ILE A 96 24.19 32.62 -5.62
N ASN A 97 22.87 32.39 -5.59
CA ASN A 97 22.27 31.28 -4.85
C ASN A 97 22.59 29.91 -5.48
N LEU A 98 22.55 29.76 -6.81
CA LEU A 98 22.91 28.52 -7.49
C LEU A 98 24.39 28.14 -7.28
N VAL A 99 25.31 29.13 -7.35
CA VAL A 99 26.73 28.90 -7.07
C VAL A 99 26.95 28.58 -5.58
N SER A 100 26.27 29.28 -4.67
CA SER A 100 26.34 29.01 -3.22
C SER A 100 25.85 27.61 -2.89
N LEU A 101 24.65 27.24 -3.35
CA LEU A 101 24.03 25.93 -3.16
C LEU A 101 24.95 24.79 -3.63
N TYR A 102 25.53 24.94 -4.83
CA TYR A 102 26.45 23.93 -5.36
C TYR A 102 27.72 23.83 -4.51
N LEU A 103 28.41 24.93 -4.25
CA LEU A 103 29.67 24.91 -3.50
C LEU A 103 29.49 24.40 -2.08
N GLU A 104 28.42 24.80 -1.40
CA GLU A 104 28.14 24.41 0.00
C GLU A 104 27.78 22.92 0.09
N ASN A 105 27.05 22.38 -0.89
CA ASN A 105 26.74 20.95 -1.01
C ASN A 105 27.98 20.11 -1.39
N ASP A 106 28.77 20.57 -2.36
CA ASP A 106 29.96 19.88 -2.91
C ASP A 106 31.13 19.84 -1.91
N SER A 107 31.31 20.91 -1.11
CA SER A 107 32.34 21.02 -0.07
C SER A 107 31.91 20.57 1.33
N GLY A 108 30.63 20.25 1.54
CA GLY A 108 30.08 20.02 2.89
C GLY A 108 30.17 21.23 3.82
N GLY A 109 30.23 22.45 3.26
CA GLY A 109 30.42 23.71 3.99
C GLY A 109 31.88 24.13 4.21
N ASP A 110 32.87 23.37 3.73
CA ASP A 110 34.28 23.74 3.83
C ASP A 110 34.65 24.91 2.88
N LEU A 111 35.00 26.06 3.46
CA LEU A 111 35.35 27.28 2.70
C LEU A 111 36.63 27.14 1.88
N ARG A 112 37.57 26.27 2.27
CA ARG A 112 38.81 26.02 1.54
C ARG A 112 38.53 25.15 0.32
N LEU A 113 37.83 24.03 0.49
CA LEU A 113 37.42 23.18 -0.65
C LEU A 113 36.52 23.94 -1.62
N ALA A 114 35.64 24.82 -1.12
CA ALA A 114 34.85 25.72 -1.95
C ALA A 114 35.70 26.77 -2.70
N ALA A 115 36.72 27.34 -2.07
CA ALA A 115 37.66 28.25 -2.72
C ALA A 115 38.55 27.56 -3.77
N GLU A 116 38.98 26.32 -3.51
CA GLU A 116 39.74 25.49 -4.46
C GLU A 116 38.84 25.05 -5.63
N SER A 117 37.59 24.65 -5.37
CA SER A 117 36.57 24.37 -6.40
C SER A 117 36.25 25.61 -7.25
N LEU A 118 36.20 26.80 -6.66
CA LEU A 118 36.11 28.08 -7.38
C LEU A 118 37.35 28.39 -8.22
N ARG A 119 38.56 28.18 -7.69
CA ARG A 119 39.83 28.37 -8.44
C ARG A 119 39.86 27.48 -9.68
N ASP A 120 39.52 26.21 -9.56
CA ASP A 120 39.74 25.22 -10.61
C ASP A 120 38.64 25.19 -11.70
N HIS A 121 37.43 25.70 -11.41
CA HIS A 121 36.27 25.63 -12.32
C HIS A 121 35.74 27.02 -12.73
N SER A 122 35.05 27.13 -13.87
CA SER A 122 34.43 28.42 -14.27
C SER A 122 33.21 28.77 -13.41
N PHE A 123 32.94 30.05 -13.20
CA PHE A 123 31.80 30.53 -12.41
C PHE A 123 30.46 29.97 -12.95
N LEU A 124 30.31 29.98 -14.28
CA LEU A 124 29.14 29.43 -14.97
C LEU A 124 29.00 27.91 -14.75
N SER A 125 30.09 27.15 -14.63
CA SER A 125 30.01 25.70 -14.36
C SER A 125 29.51 25.38 -12.94
N ARG A 126 29.85 26.21 -11.94
CA ARG A 126 29.34 26.06 -10.56
C ARG A 126 27.84 26.46 -10.50
N SER A 127 27.44 27.52 -11.21
CA SER A 127 26.03 27.90 -11.38
C SER A 127 25.21 26.80 -12.07
N LYS A 128 25.74 26.20 -13.14
CA LYS A 128 25.13 25.05 -13.81
C LYS A 128 25.00 23.86 -12.86
N GLY A 129 26.04 23.53 -12.11
CA GLY A 129 25.98 22.47 -11.10
C GLY A 129 24.83 22.67 -10.11
N GLY A 130 24.63 23.89 -9.61
CA GLY A 130 23.48 24.23 -8.76
C GLY A 130 22.14 24.04 -9.46
N SER A 131 22.03 24.43 -10.74
CA SER A 131 20.82 24.21 -11.53
C SER A 131 20.54 22.71 -11.76
N ASP A 132 21.58 21.92 -12.01
CA ASP A 132 21.47 20.48 -12.24
C ASP A 132 21.09 19.73 -10.95
N LEU A 133 21.62 20.11 -9.79
CA LEU A 133 21.20 19.60 -8.46
C LEU A 133 19.70 19.82 -8.22
N LEU A 134 19.19 21.00 -8.57
CA LEU A 134 17.76 21.31 -8.46
C LEU A 134 16.91 20.55 -9.48
N LYS A 135 17.38 20.39 -10.72
CA LYS A 135 16.68 19.60 -11.75
C LYS A 135 16.58 18.13 -11.36
N ALA A 136 17.66 17.57 -10.80
CA ALA A 136 17.65 16.22 -10.24
C ALA A 136 16.61 16.08 -9.11
N LEU A 137 16.60 16.99 -8.13
CA LEU A 137 15.59 17.01 -7.07
C LEU A 137 14.15 17.06 -7.61
N LEU A 138 13.91 17.88 -8.64
CA LEU A 138 12.57 18.05 -9.23
C LEU A 138 12.13 16.88 -10.11
N ALA A 139 13.06 16.06 -10.60
CA ALA A 139 12.79 14.80 -11.28
C ALA A 139 12.48 13.63 -10.32
N MET A 140 12.83 13.74 -9.02
CA MET A 140 12.55 12.70 -8.03
C MET A 140 11.05 12.63 -7.66
N PRO A 141 10.50 11.43 -7.37
CA PRO A 141 9.10 11.23 -7.02
C PRO A 141 8.70 11.98 -5.75
N GLN A 142 7.42 12.36 -5.67
CA GLN A 142 6.87 13.17 -4.58
C GLN A 142 5.92 12.41 -3.65
N ASN A 143 5.40 11.29 -4.12
CA ASN A 143 4.50 10.39 -3.40
C ASN A 143 4.85 8.93 -3.76
N SER A 144 4.38 7.96 -2.97
CA SER A 144 4.68 6.52 -3.14
C SER A 144 3.78 5.79 -4.13
N HIS A 145 2.89 6.49 -4.86
CA HIS A 145 1.85 5.90 -5.69
C HIS A 145 2.28 5.87 -7.16
N PHE A 146 2.32 4.68 -7.77
CA PHE A 146 2.89 4.51 -9.12
C PHE A 146 2.16 5.37 -10.15
N GLY A 147 0.83 5.33 -10.19
CA GLY A 147 -0.01 6.18 -11.06
C GLY A 147 -0.04 7.68 -10.75
N MET A 148 0.71 8.18 -9.75
CA MET A 148 0.77 9.61 -9.41
C MET A 148 2.20 10.18 -9.49
N ASN A 149 3.12 9.52 -10.18
CA ASN A 149 4.48 10.03 -10.41
C ASN A 149 4.76 10.22 -11.91
N GLU A 150 5.15 11.44 -12.26
CA GLU A 150 5.54 11.83 -13.62
C GLU A 150 6.92 11.22 -13.96
N ARG A 151 6.94 10.23 -14.85
CA ARG A 151 8.20 9.59 -15.30
C ARG A 151 9.04 10.47 -16.24
N ALA A 152 8.45 11.52 -16.82
CA ALA A 152 9.21 12.58 -17.46
C ALA A 152 10.01 13.36 -16.40
N GLY A 153 11.34 13.21 -16.43
CA GLY A 153 12.26 13.66 -15.37
C GLY A 153 12.22 15.17 -15.09
N PHE A 154 13.12 15.95 -15.70
CA PHE A 154 12.98 17.40 -15.73
C PHE A 154 12.42 17.84 -17.09
N SER A 155 11.26 18.49 -17.06
CA SER A 155 10.49 18.95 -18.21
C SER A 155 10.01 20.39 -18.00
N ASP A 156 9.57 21.07 -19.06
CA ASP A 156 9.40 22.53 -19.05
C ASP A 156 8.23 23.01 -18.16
N ASP A 157 7.25 22.16 -17.87
CA ASP A 157 6.22 22.36 -16.84
C ASP A 157 6.81 22.57 -15.43
N LYS A 158 8.03 22.07 -15.19
CA LYS A 158 8.77 22.19 -13.92
C LYS A 158 9.60 23.47 -13.85
N ILE A 159 9.66 24.29 -14.91
CA ILE A 159 10.37 25.58 -14.93
C ILE A 159 9.87 26.56 -13.85
N PRO A 160 8.55 26.77 -13.62
CA PRO A 160 8.08 27.63 -12.53
C PRO A 160 8.50 27.13 -11.14
N LEU A 161 8.59 25.82 -10.96
CA LEU A 161 9.04 25.20 -9.71
C LEU A 161 10.56 25.36 -9.54
N LEU A 162 11.34 25.16 -10.60
CA LEU A 162 12.78 25.47 -10.63
C LEU A 162 13.06 26.97 -10.41
N ALA A 163 12.19 27.86 -10.93
CA ALA A 163 12.27 29.30 -10.72
C ALA A 163 12.11 29.69 -9.25
N LYS A 164 11.30 28.95 -8.48
CA LYS A 164 11.20 29.05 -7.01
C LYS A 164 12.46 28.48 -6.33
N TRP A 165 12.84 27.24 -6.67
CA TRP A 165 13.97 26.55 -6.04
C TRP A 165 15.33 27.22 -6.29
N SER A 166 15.50 27.95 -7.39
CA SER A 166 16.70 28.76 -7.67
C SER A 166 16.98 29.90 -6.69
N LEU A 167 16.08 30.11 -5.71
CA LEU A 167 16.20 31.08 -4.61
C LEU A 167 16.02 30.43 -3.21
N ALA A 168 16.03 29.10 -3.11
CA ALA A 168 15.90 28.37 -1.85
C ALA A 168 17.26 28.20 -1.13
N SER A 169 17.23 27.93 0.18
CA SER A 169 18.45 27.65 0.95
C SER A 169 18.95 26.21 0.76
N LEU A 170 20.22 25.94 1.11
CA LEU A 170 20.73 24.56 1.17
C LEU A 170 19.92 23.72 2.16
N SER A 171 19.48 24.28 3.28
CA SER A 171 18.63 23.57 4.25
C SER A 171 17.26 23.18 3.68
N ASP A 172 16.63 24.02 2.87
CA ASP A 172 15.38 23.67 2.17
C ASP A 172 15.63 22.55 1.16
N TYR A 173 16.72 22.67 0.40
CA TYR A 173 17.14 21.68 -0.59
C TYR A 173 17.38 20.31 0.05
N GLN A 174 18.16 20.26 1.12
CA GLN A 174 18.46 19.02 1.86
C GLN A 174 17.21 18.41 2.50
N ALA A 175 16.28 19.23 3.02
CA ALA A 175 15.03 18.74 3.60
C ALA A 175 14.10 18.08 2.56
N GLU A 176 13.89 18.73 1.40
CA GLU A 176 13.08 18.15 0.32
C GLU A 176 13.82 16.98 -0.35
N LEU A 177 15.16 17.02 -0.49
CA LEU A 177 15.97 15.91 -0.99
C LEU A 177 15.84 14.68 -0.09
N ALA A 178 15.95 14.84 1.23
CA ALA A 178 15.76 13.74 2.18
C ALA A 178 14.34 13.14 2.09
N LYS A 179 13.30 13.99 1.97
CA LYS A 179 11.91 13.56 1.78
C LYS A 179 11.72 12.78 0.48
N ARG A 180 12.17 13.31 -0.67
CA ARG A 180 12.04 12.62 -1.97
C ARG A 180 12.90 11.35 -2.05
N SER A 181 14.04 11.32 -1.35
CA SER A 181 14.88 10.13 -1.24
C SER A 181 14.17 8.99 -0.51
N GLN A 182 13.42 9.29 0.57
CA GLN A 182 12.60 8.29 1.27
C GLN A 182 11.45 7.77 0.40
N VAL A 183 10.84 8.63 -0.42
CA VAL A 183 9.81 8.22 -1.39
C VAL A 183 10.41 7.29 -2.45
N ALA A 184 11.50 7.69 -3.11
CA ALA A 184 12.19 6.90 -4.11
C ALA A 184 12.61 5.52 -3.55
N GLN A 185 13.28 5.49 -2.40
CA GLN A 185 13.66 4.25 -1.71
C GLN A 185 12.46 3.34 -1.35
N THR A 186 11.25 3.90 -1.22
CA THR A 186 10.03 3.12 -0.99
C THR A 186 9.48 2.52 -2.29
N MET A 187 9.52 3.27 -3.40
CA MET A 187 9.14 2.76 -4.73
C MET A 187 10.14 1.71 -5.22
N ASP A 188 11.44 1.98 -5.12
CA ASP A 188 12.51 1.05 -5.48
C ASP A 188 12.41 -0.26 -4.69
N ALA A 189 12.10 -0.19 -3.39
CA ALA A 189 11.89 -1.35 -2.53
C ALA A 189 10.62 -2.15 -2.89
N ALA A 190 9.59 -1.49 -3.42
CA ALA A 190 8.38 -2.14 -3.92
C ALA A 190 8.63 -2.86 -5.25
N ILE A 191 9.31 -2.21 -6.20
CA ILE A 191 9.72 -2.83 -7.47
C ILE A 191 10.59 -4.06 -7.20
N TRP A 192 11.60 -3.95 -6.33
CA TRP A 192 12.47 -5.07 -5.97
C TRP A 192 11.74 -6.25 -5.31
N LEU A 193 10.65 -5.98 -4.57
CA LEU A 193 9.81 -7.02 -3.99
C LEU A 193 8.79 -7.63 -4.98
N ALA A 194 8.39 -6.89 -6.02
CA ALA A 194 7.51 -7.35 -7.08
C ALA A 194 8.27 -8.24 -8.09
N ASP A 195 9.48 -7.85 -8.50
CA ASP A 195 10.40 -8.66 -9.30
C ASP A 195 10.67 -10.03 -8.65
N ALA A 196 10.96 -10.02 -7.34
CA ALA A 196 11.13 -11.23 -6.53
C ALA A 196 9.86 -12.11 -6.39
N LEU A 197 8.71 -11.62 -6.88
CA LEU A 197 7.42 -12.30 -6.95
C LEU A 197 6.88 -12.38 -8.40
N GLY A 198 7.73 -12.18 -9.41
CA GLY A 198 7.38 -12.37 -10.82
C GLY A 198 6.36 -11.35 -11.35
N MET A 199 6.47 -10.09 -10.92
CA MET A 199 5.71 -8.95 -11.47
C MET A 199 6.68 -7.82 -11.81
N GLU A 200 6.63 -7.32 -13.04
CA GLU A 200 7.56 -6.33 -13.57
C GLU A 200 7.20 -4.88 -13.19
N ALA A 201 8.12 -3.93 -13.42
CA ALA A 201 7.91 -2.53 -13.06
C ALA A 201 6.76 -1.88 -13.86
N ASP A 202 6.68 -2.19 -15.16
CA ASP A 202 5.66 -1.67 -16.06
C ASP A 202 4.26 -2.17 -15.66
N GLU A 203 4.13 -3.41 -15.19
CA GLU A 203 2.86 -3.96 -14.66
C GLU A 203 2.41 -3.23 -13.37
N LEU A 204 3.35 -2.75 -12.54
CA LEU A 204 3.04 -1.92 -11.37
C LEU A 204 2.58 -0.51 -11.78
N GLU A 205 2.94 -0.01 -12.95
CA GLU A 205 2.45 1.28 -13.43
C GLU A 205 1.02 1.18 -13.93
N ASP A 206 0.73 0.18 -14.77
CA ASP A 206 -0.61 -0.09 -15.28
C ASP A 206 -1.60 -0.41 -14.14
N ALA A 207 -1.16 -1.19 -13.14
CA ALA A 207 -1.95 -1.45 -11.93
C ALA A 207 -2.01 -0.25 -10.95
N SER A 208 -1.12 0.72 -11.10
CA SER A 208 -1.09 1.99 -10.35
C SER A 208 -1.30 1.92 -8.81
N PRO A 209 -0.69 1.01 -8.04
CA PRO A 209 -0.90 0.93 -6.59
C PRO A 209 -0.03 1.94 -5.80
N ASP A 210 -0.19 1.95 -4.47
CA ASP A 210 0.80 2.55 -3.56
C ASP A 210 1.93 1.56 -3.23
N ALA A 211 3.17 2.05 -3.18
CA ALA A 211 4.34 1.24 -2.92
C ALA A 211 4.36 0.59 -1.52
N GLU A 212 3.81 1.20 -0.46
CA GLU A 212 3.65 0.47 0.80
C GLU A 212 2.65 -0.67 0.65
N ALA A 213 1.57 -0.54 -0.13
CA ALA A 213 0.61 -1.62 -0.36
C ALA A 213 1.23 -2.83 -1.08
N VAL A 214 2.11 -2.57 -2.06
CA VAL A 214 2.92 -3.62 -2.73
C VAL A 214 3.86 -4.29 -1.73
N ILE A 215 4.64 -3.53 -0.96
CA ILE A 215 5.56 -4.08 0.07
C ILE A 215 4.79 -4.92 1.11
N ARG A 216 3.61 -4.46 1.55
CA ARG A 216 2.75 -5.16 2.52
C ARG A 216 2.28 -6.51 2.00
N THR A 217 1.78 -6.56 0.77
CA THR A 217 1.37 -7.82 0.13
C THR A 217 2.56 -8.72 -0.12
N ALA A 218 3.68 -8.20 -0.61
CA ALA A 218 4.87 -9.01 -0.89
C ALA A 218 5.45 -9.66 0.37
N LEU A 219 5.60 -8.90 1.46
CA LEU A 219 6.06 -9.45 2.76
C LEU A 219 5.11 -10.52 3.31
N LEU A 220 3.78 -10.33 3.20
CA LEU A 220 2.79 -11.32 3.63
C LEU A 220 2.81 -12.58 2.76
N THR A 221 3.00 -12.42 1.45
CA THR A 221 3.07 -13.48 0.43
C THR A 221 4.32 -14.36 0.62
N LEU A 222 5.47 -13.72 0.87
CA LEU A 222 6.73 -14.39 1.18
C LEU A 222 6.68 -15.11 2.54
N ALA A 223 6.06 -14.51 3.57
CA ALA A 223 5.83 -15.17 4.85
C ALA A 223 4.92 -16.42 4.72
N CYS A 224 3.94 -16.36 3.80
CA CYS A 224 3.13 -17.51 3.39
C CYS A 224 3.86 -18.51 2.46
N ARG A 225 5.17 -18.31 2.19
CA ARG A 225 6.04 -19.14 1.34
C ARG A 225 5.61 -19.24 -0.13
N ARG A 226 4.84 -18.26 -0.63
CA ARG A 226 4.51 -18.14 -2.06
C ARG A 226 5.63 -17.41 -2.81
N ARG A 227 5.58 -17.47 -4.14
CA ARG A 227 6.61 -16.93 -5.06
C ARG A 227 6.03 -16.13 -6.23
N THR A 228 4.74 -15.87 -6.23
CA THR A 228 4.03 -15.07 -7.23
C THR A 228 3.25 -13.98 -6.51
N MET A 229 3.14 -12.80 -7.11
CA MET A 229 2.22 -11.77 -6.62
C MET A 229 0.78 -12.34 -6.68
N PRO A 230 -0.04 -12.18 -5.63
CA PRO A 230 -1.37 -12.76 -5.63
C PRO A 230 -2.36 -11.87 -6.39
N ASP A 231 -3.25 -12.51 -7.14
CA ASP A 231 -4.57 -12.05 -7.53
C ASP A 231 -5.52 -11.96 -6.32
N TRP A 232 -6.75 -11.43 -6.50
CA TRP A 232 -7.74 -11.41 -5.39
C TRP A 232 -7.99 -12.82 -4.82
N VAL A 233 -8.25 -13.81 -5.69
CA VAL A 233 -8.63 -15.16 -5.26
C VAL A 233 -7.47 -15.83 -4.52
N GLY A 234 -6.25 -15.68 -5.03
CA GLY A 234 -5.03 -16.06 -4.34
C GLY A 234 -4.87 -15.39 -2.97
N PHE A 235 -5.08 -14.09 -2.87
CA PHE A 235 -4.96 -13.31 -1.64
C PHE A 235 -6.02 -13.70 -0.59
N GLU A 236 -7.29 -13.84 -0.98
CA GLU A 236 -8.36 -14.28 -0.09
C GLU A 236 -8.10 -15.69 0.46
N LYS A 237 -7.67 -16.63 -0.41
CA LYS A 237 -7.26 -17.98 0.02
C LYS A 237 -6.05 -17.97 0.96
N MET A 238 -5.15 -17.00 0.83
CA MET A 238 -4.01 -16.81 1.75
C MET A 238 -4.50 -16.39 3.14
N VAL A 239 -5.36 -15.37 3.21
CA VAL A 239 -5.92 -14.88 4.48
C VAL A 239 -6.79 -15.96 5.16
N LEU A 240 -7.60 -16.70 4.41
CA LEU A 240 -8.40 -17.80 4.94
C LEU A 240 -7.55 -18.96 5.48
N ALA A 241 -6.43 -19.29 4.83
CA ALA A 241 -5.50 -20.29 5.34
C ALA A 241 -4.80 -19.85 6.64
N LEU A 242 -4.42 -18.56 6.73
CA LEU A 242 -3.86 -17.99 7.96
C LEU A 242 -4.90 -18.00 9.10
N ARG A 243 -6.15 -17.57 8.83
CA ARG A 243 -7.28 -17.63 9.79
C ARG A 243 -7.50 -19.04 10.33
N LYS A 244 -7.54 -20.05 9.45
CA LYS A 244 -7.70 -21.45 9.84
C LYS A 244 -6.56 -21.99 10.72
N LYS A 245 -5.35 -21.43 10.61
CA LYS A 245 -4.16 -21.88 11.34
C LYS A 245 -3.87 -21.10 12.63
N TYR A 246 -4.24 -19.82 12.67
CA TYR A 246 -3.81 -18.88 13.71
C TYR A 246 -4.94 -18.00 14.29
N GLY A 247 -6.19 -18.12 13.84
CA GLY A 247 -7.30 -17.22 14.23
C GLY A 247 -7.69 -17.23 15.71
N GLU A 248 -7.28 -18.25 16.47
CA GLU A 248 -7.50 -18.36 17.92
C GLU A 248 -6.21 -18.12 18.75
N ALA A 249 -5.09 -17.78 18.11
CA ALA A 249 -3.81 -17.61 18.79
C ALA A 249 -3.69 -16.26 19.51
N ALA A 250 -3.31 -16.28 20.78
CA ALA A 250 -3.12 -15.07 21.59
C ALA A 250 -1.87 -14.25 21.21
N ASP A 251 -0.81 -14.91 20.73
CA ASP A 251 0.39 -14.27 20.16
C ASP A 251 0.65 -14.81 18.74
N VAL A 252 0.00 -14.16 17.78
CA VAL A 252 0.17 -14.44 16.35
C VAL A 252 1.57 -14.06 15.88
N CYS A 253 2.13 -12.95 16.36
CA CYS A 253 3.36 -12.37 15.83
C CYS A 253 4.57 -13.27 16.06
N SER A 254 4.60 -13.99 17.20
CA SER A 254 5.62 -15.01 17.48
C SER A 254 5.40 -16.32 16.68
N LEU A 255 4.15 -16.68 16.36
CA LEU A 255 3.80 -17.92 15.65
C LEU A 255 3.80 -17.80 14.11
N PHE A 256 3.71 -16.58 13.60
CA PHE A 256 3.76 -16.22 12.19
C PHE A 256 4.61 -14.94 12.00
N PRO A 257 5.94 -15.01 12.23
CA PRO A 257 6.82 -13.87 12.03
C PRO A 257 6.90 -13.51 10.54
N ILE A 258 6.61 -12.24 10.22
CA ILE A 258 6.84 -11.68 8.89
C ILE A 258 8.35 -11.56 8.67
N ALA A 259 8.96 -12.59 8.08
CA ALA A 259 10.40 -12.67 7.88
C ALA A 259 10.90 -11.64 6.85
N MET A 260 12.13 -11.15 7.04
CA MET A 260 12.82 -10.36 6.03
C MET A 260 13.20 -11.23 4.82
N PRO A 261 13.09 -10.71 3.58
CA PRO A 261 13.55 -11.41 2.38
C PRO A 261 15.05 -11.78 2.45
N ALA A 262 15.40 -12.93 1.87
CA ALA A 262 16.80 -13.28 1.66
C ALA A 262 17.45 -12.31 0.65
N LYS A 263 18.75 -12.05 0.78
CA LYS A 263 19.53 -11.12 -0.05
C LYS A 263 19.07 -9.64 -0.03
N LEU A 264 18.25 -9.23 0.94
CA LEU A 264 17.79 -7.85 1.13
C LEU A 264 18.91 -6.79 1.00
N PRO A 265 18.84 -5.88 0.01
CA PRO A 265 19.76 -4.76 -0.10
C PRO A 265 19.75 -3.85 1.14
N ILE A 266 20.94 -3.41 1.56
CA ILE A 266 21.13 -2.68 2.83
C ILE A 266 20.32 -1.39 2.87
N HIS A 267 20.19 -0.68 1.74
CA HIS A 267 19.47 0.60 1.66
C HIS A 267 17.95 0.43 1.81
N PHE A 268 17.35 -0.69 1.40
CA PHE A 268 15.92 -0.97 1.61
C PHE A 268 15.58 -1.41 3.04
N LYS A 269 16.57 -1.78 3.86
CA LYS A 269 16.37 -2.38 5.18
C LYS A 269 15.47 -1.54 6.10
N THR A 270 15.71 -0.23 6.18
CA THR A 270 14.93 0.68 7.03
C THR A 270 13.47 0.78 6.58
N VAL A 271 13.23 0.87 5.26
CA VAL A 271 11.89 0.92 4.65
C VAL A 271 11.13 -0.36 4.96
N LEU A 272 11.71 -1.52 4.65
CA LEU A 272 11.07 -2.80 4.90
C LEU A 272 10.84 -3.04 6.41
N GLN A 273 11.74 -2.61 7.31
CA GLN A 273 11.52 -2.75 8.75
C GLN A 273 10.32 -1.92 9.24
N LYS A 274 10.14 -0.68 8.75
CA LYS A 274 8.95 0.15 9.02
C LYS A 274 7.67 -0.56 8.54
N VAL A 275 7.66 -1.07 7.31
CA VAL A 275 6.47 -1.71 6.73
C VAL A 275 6.18 -3.07 7.38
N GLN A 276 7.21 -3.88 7.69
CA GLN A 276 7.11 -5.15 8.42
C GLN A 276 6.41 -4.97 9.77
N GLN A 277 6.82 -3.97 10.56
CA GLN A 277 6.16 -3.64 11.84
C GLN A 277 4.69 -3.27 11.63
N SER A 278 4.37 -2.57 10.54
CA SER A 278 3.00 -2.21 10.20
C SER A 278 2.14 -3.41 9.76
N VAL A 279 2.69 -4.35 8.98
CA VAL A 279 2.03 -5.62 8.65
C VAL A 279 1.79 -6.45 9.93
N ALA A 280 2.75 -6.52 10.84
CA ALA A 280 2.60 -7.22 12.11
C ALA A 280 1.49 -6.60 12.99
N ALA A 281 1.35 -5.27 12.98
CA ALA A 281 0.25 -4.57 13.65
C ALA A 281 -1.13 -4.79 12.99
N ASP A 282 -1.16 -5.13 11.69
CA ASP A 282 -2.38 -5.45 10.96
C ASP A 282 -2.87 -6.89 11.21
N LEU A 283 -1.95 -7.84 11.49
CA LEU A 283 -2.23 -9.27 11.64
C LEU A 283 -3.44 -9.63 12.53
N PRO A 284 -3.65 -9.03 13.73
CA PRO A 284 -4.81 -9.36 14.57
C PRO A 284 -6.16 -9.07 13.90
N LYS A 285 -6.23 -8.06 13.02
CA LYS A 285 -7.44 -7.73 12.25
C LYS A 285 -7.57 -8.61 11.00
N VAL A 286 -6.45 -8.89 10.32
CA VAL A 286 -6.40 -9.84 9.19
C VAL A 286 -6.94 -11.21 9.61
N LEU A 287 -6.64 -11.64 10.84
CA LEU A 287 -7.08 -12.92 11.38
C LEU A 287 -8.48 -12.96 12.01
N ASP A 288 -9.17 -11.83 12.20
CA ASP A 288 -10.51 -11.84 12.82
C ASP A 288 -11.56 -12.48 11.89
N ALA A 289 -11.88 -13.74 12.17
CA ALA A 289 -12.87 -14.51 11.42
C ALA A 289 -14.29 -13.92 11.47
N LYS A 290 -14.60 -12.99 12.39
CA LYS A 290 -15.90 -12.30 12.47
C LYS A 290 -16.13 -11.33 11.31
N VAL A 291 -15.06 -10.84 10.68
CA VAL A 291 -15.13 -9.92 9.53
C VAL A 291 -14.81 -10.68 8.24
N PRO A 292 -15.74 -10.83 7.28
CA PRO A 292 -15.46 -11.47 5.99
C PRO A 292 -14.27 -10.81 5.27
N VAL A 293 -13.44 -11.58 4.54
CA VAL A 293 -12.18 -11.09 3.98
C VAL A 293 -12.41 -9.96 2.97
N ARG A 294 -13.30 -10.14 1.98
CA ARG A 294 -13.72 -9.05 1.06
C ARG A 294 -14.31 -7.81 1.77
N LYS A 295 -14.91 -7.95 2.96
CA LYS A 295 -15.36 -6.79 3.79
C LYS A 295 -14.21 -6.10 4.53
N LEU A 296 -13.21 -6.85 4.98
CA LEU A 296 -12.03 -6.26 5.61
C LEU A 296 -11.27 -5.40 4.59
N PHE A 297 -10.85 -5.99 3.46
CA PHE A 297 -9.96 -5.30 2.54
C PHE A 297 -10.67 -4.27 1.65
N ASN A 298 -11.92 -4.51 1.21
CA ASN A 298 -12.56 -3.66 0.20
C ASN A 298 -13.63 -2.72 0.80
N GLN A 299 -13.95 -2.82 2.10
CA GLN A 299 -15.02 -2.05 2.74
C GLN A 299 -14.65 -1.46 4.12
N THR A 300 -13.44 -1.71 4.64
CA THR A 300 -12.99 -1.11 5.91
C THR A 300 -11.99 0.02 5.60
N PRO A 301 -12.27 1.30 5.94
CA PRO A 301 -11.43 2.43 5.54
C PRO A 301 -9.96 2.38 5.99
N ALA A 302 -9.64 1.58 7.02
CA ALA A 302 -8.27 1.35 7.48
C ALA A 302 -7.51 0.27 6.69
N PHE A 303 -8.14 -0.38 5.69
CA PHE A 303 -7.58 -1.48 4.88
C PHE A 303 -7.79 -1.31 3.37
N VAL A 304 -8.76 -0.52 2.92
CA VAL A 304 -8.93 -0.14 1.50
C VAL A 304 -7.63 0.50 0.99
N GLY A 305 -7.09 -0.03 -0.11
CA GLY A 305 -5.81 0.41 -0.69
C GLY A 305 -4.56 0.12 0.14
N ARG A 306 -4.68 -0.56 1.29
CA ARG A 306 -3.54 -0.86 2.19
C ARG A 306 -2.76 -2.11 1.81
N TYR A 307 -3.37 -2.99 1.02
CA TYR A 307 -2.74 -4.19 0.48
C TYR A 307 -3.04 -4.21 -1.02
N PHE A 308 -2.06 -4.65 -1.79
CA PHE A 308 -2.17 -4.83 -3.24
C PHE A 308 -2.55 -6.27 -3.60
N TRP A 309 -3.16 -6.46 -4.77
CA TRP A 309 -3.31 -7.73 -5.47
C TRP A 309 -3.49 -7.43 -6.96
N VAL A 310 -3.14 -8.38 -7.83
CA VAL A 310 -3.34 -8.23 -9.28
C VAL A 310 -4.83 -8.30 -9.62
N GLU A 311 -5.32 -7.41 -10.48
CA GLU A 311 -6.70 -7.42 -10.97
C GLU A 311 -6.85 -8.40 -12.15
N ASP A 312 -6.94 -9.70 -11.84
CA ASP A 312 -7.33 -10.73 -12.81
C ASP A 312 -8.83 -11.03 -12.70
N GLY A 313 -9.62 -10.37 -13.55
CA GLY A 313 -11.06 -10.58 -13.65
C GLY A 313 -11.47 -11.95 -14.22
N LEU A 314 -10.57 -12.66 -14.89
CA LEU A 314 -10.82 -14.05 -15.32
C LEU A 314 -10.66 -15.00 -14.13
N SER A 315 -9.68 -14.79 -13.24
CA SER A 315 -9.46 -15.63 -12.05
C SER A 315 -10.68 -15.67 -11.11
N GLU A 316 -11.41 -14.56 -10.93
CA GLU A 316 -12.63 -14.52 -10.14
C GLU A 316 -13.78 -15.32 -10.78
N VAL A 317 -13.90 -15.29 -12.11
CA VAL A 317 -14.89 -16.09 -12.86
C VAL A 317 -14.54 -17.58 -12.82
N ASP A 318 -13.28 -17.91 -13.08
CA ASP A 318 -12.75 -19.28 -13.10
C ASP A 318 -12.93 -19.99 -11.73
N ASP A 319 -12.71 -19.26 -10.63
CA ASP A 319 -12.91 -19.81 -9.29
C ASP A 319 -14.38 -19.83 -8.85
N TYR A 320 -15.22 -18.92 -9.36
CA TYR A 320 -16.67 -18.99 -9.20
C TYR A 320 -17.23 -20.24 -9.89
N ASP A 321 -16.94 -20.44 -11.18
CA ASP A 321 -17.43 -21.59 -11.95
C ASP A 321 -16.90 -22.91 -11.39
N ARG A 322 -15.65 -22.95 -10.92
CA ARG A 322 -15.08 -24.10 -10.21
C ARG A 322 -15.77 -24.35 -8.87
N SER A 323 -16.09 -23.30 -8.12
CA SER A 323 -16.82 -23.41 -6.84
C SER A 323 -18.26 -23.87 -7.02
N ALA A 324 -18.96 -23.34 -8.03
CA ALA A 324 -20.28 -23.81 -8.44
C ALA A 324 -20.24 -25.28 -8.85
N SER A 325 -19.29 -25.66 -9.73
CA SER A 325 -19.10 -27.05 -10.17
C SER A 325 -18.79 -28.02 -9.02
N LEU A 326 -18.00 -27.60 -8.02
CA LEU A 326 -17.73 -28.39 -6.82
C LEU A 326 -18.96 -28.52 -5.91
N ALA A 327 -19.75 -27.45 -5.76
CA ALA A 327 -21.03 -27.49 -5.04
C ALA A 327 -22.03 -28.42 -5.74
N TRP A 328 -22.12 -28.34 -7.08
CA TRP A 328 -22.93 -29.20 -7.92
C TRP A 328 -22.54 -30.67 -7.75
N HIS A 329 -21.27 -31.02 -7.97
CA HIS A 329 -20.78 -32.39 -7.83
C HIS A 329 -20.99 -32.94 -6.41
N LYS A 330 -20.90 -32.10 -5.37
CA LYS A 330 -21.19 -32.49 -3.98
C LYS A 330 -22.67 -32.82 -3.75
N VAL A 331 -23.58 -32.14 -4.44
CA VAL A 331 -25.04 -32.34 -4.33
C VAL A 331 -25.51 -33.49 -5.23
N THR A 332 -24.97 -33.61 -6.44
CA THR A 332 -25.31 -34.73 -7.33
C THR A 332 -24.64 -36.03 -6.94
N GLY A 333 -23.48 -35.98 -6.26
CA GLY A 333 -22.63 -37.13 -6.01
C GLY A 333 -21.88 -37.61 -7.25
N GLY A 334 -21.78 -36.77 -8.29
CA GLY A 334 -21.26 -37.15 -9.61
C GLY A 334 -22.32 -37.70 -10.57
N HIS A 335 -23.58 -37.84 -10.14
CA HIS A 335 -24.69 -38.20 -11.02
C HIS A 335 -24.98 -37.10 -12.04
N SER A 336 -25.07 -37.49 -13.31
CA SER A 336 -25.49 -36.66 -14.44
C SER A 336 -26.60 -37.31 -15.27
N ASP A 337 -27.21 -38.38 -14.76
CA ASP A 337 -28.35 -39.04 -15.40
C ASP A 337 -29.65 -38.27 -15.14
N ASP A 338 -30.49 -38.17 -16.19
CA ASP A 338 -31.72 -37.39 -16.20
C ASP A 338 -32.60 -37.67 -14.98
N SER A 339 -32.79 -38.94 -14.62
CA SER A 339 -33.64 -39.31 -13.49
C SER A 339 -33.11 -38.85 -12.14
N SER A 340 -31.79 -38.86 -11.91
CA SER A 340 -31.18 -38.28 -10.71
C SER A 340 -31.28 -36.75 -10.70
N LEU A 341 -31.13 -36.10 -11.86
CA LEU A 341 -31.24 -34.65 -12.00
C LEU A 341 -32.69 -34.16 -11.81
N LEU A 342 -33.67 -34.81 -12.43
CA LEU A 342 -35.10 -34.55 -12.21
C LEU A 342 -35.51 -34.76 -10.75
N THR A 343 -34.94 -35.77 -10.08
CA THR A 343 -35.14 -35.98 -8.63
C THR A 343 -34.64 -34.78 -7.82
N LEU A 344 -33.45 -34.25 -8.16
CA LEU A 344 -32.85 -33.08 -7.54
C LEU A 344 -33.69 -31.81 -7.78
N PHE A 345 -34.09 -31.53 -9.02
CA PHE A 345 -34.93 -30.39 -9.36
C PHE A 345 -36.29 -30.45 -8.68
N LEU A 346 -36.91 -31.62 -8.63
CA LEU A 346 -38.18 -31.82 -7.95
C LEU A 346 -38.07 -31.66 -6.43
N CYS A 347 -36.95 -32.04 -5.81
CA CYS A 347 -36.69 -31.75 -4.40
C CYS A 347 -36.60 -30.23 -4.15
N VAL A 348 -35.86 -29.49 -4.98
CA VAL A 348 -35.69 -28.04 -4.86
C VAL A 348 -37.00 -27.28 -5.13
N ALA A 349 -37.71 -27.62 -6.22
CA ALA A 349 -38.99 -27.01 -6.58
C ALA A 349 -40.13 -27.31 -5.60
N THR A 350 -39.92 -28.24 -4.66
CA THR A 350 -40.82 -28.51 -3.53
C THR A 350 -40.29 -28.00 -2.19
N GLU A 351 -39.21 -27.20 -2.15
CA GLU A 351 -38.57 -26.74 -0.91
C GLU A 351 -38.24 -27.89 0.05
N THR A 352 -37.62 -28.94 -0.49
CA THR A 352 -37.06 -30.05 0.30
C THR A 352 -35.55 -30.13 0.08
N ALA A 353 -34.82 -30.77 0.99
CA ALA A 353 -33.37 -30.84 0.90
C ALA A 353 -32.93 -31.53 -0.42
N PRO A 354 -32.04 -30.91 -1.23
CA PRO A 354 -31.66 -31.40 -2.55
C PRO A 354 -31.03 -32.80 -2.47
N LYS A 355 -31.53 -33.72 -3.31
CA LYS A 355 -31.11 -35.13 -3.37
C LYS A 355 -31.27 -35.68 -4.78
N THR A 356 -30.32 -36.50 -5.22
CA THR A 356 -30.40 -37.29 -6.46
C THR A 356 -31.11 -38.64 -6.30
N LEU A 357 -31.54 -39.00 -5.08
CA LEU A 357 -32.23 -40.25 -4.77
C LEU A 357 -33.36 -40.03 -3.75
N LEU A 358 -34.54 -40.54 -4.07
CA LEU A 358 -35.67 -40.65 -3.14
C LEU A 358 -35.91 -42.12 -2.75
N THR A 359 -36.39 -42.33 -1.53
CA THR A 359 -37.08 -43.57 -1.19
C THR A 359 -38.57 -43.43 -1.51
N GLU A 360 -39.29 -44.52 -1.76
CA GLU A 360 -40.74 -44.52 -2.00
C GLU A 360 -41.52 -43.72 -0.95
N LYS A 361 -41.18 -43.90 0.34
CA LYS A 361 -41.75 -43.12 1.46
C LYS A 361 -41.55 -41.60 1.29
N ASN A 362 -40.38 -41.18 0.81
CA ASN A 362 -40.08 -39.77 0.56
C ASN A 362 -40.78 -39.26 -0.70
N ALA A 363 -40.91 -40.07 -1.75
CA ALA A 363 -41.69 -39.74 -2.95
C ALA A 363 -43.18 -39.52 -2.60
N ILE A 364 -43.78 -40.40 -1.79
CA ILE A 364 -45.15 -40.24 -1.26
C ILE A 364 -45.29 -38.93 -0.48
N ALA A 365 -44.33 -38.62 0.40
CA ALA A 365 -44.34 -37.37 1.16
C ALA A 365 -44.20 -36.13 0.27
N LEU A 366 -43.39 -36.21 -0.79
CA LEU A 366 -43.14 -35.12 -1.73
C LEU A 366 -44.35 -34.85 -2.63
N VAL A 367 -45.03 -35.88 -3.18
CA VAL A 367 -46.29 -35.71 -3.93
C VAL A 367 -47.37 -35.08 -3.05
N ARG A 368 -47.48 -35.51 -1.79
CA ARG A 368 -48.39 -34.89 -0.81
C ARG A 368 -48.02 -33.43 -0.50
N LYS A 369 -46.73 -33.06 -0.53
CA LYS A 369 -46.29 -31.66 -0.40
C LYS A 369 -46.69 -30.85 -1.65
N ILE A 370 -46.46 -31.36 -2.86
CA ILE A 370 -46.86 -30.71 -4.13
C ILE A 370 -48.35 -30.32 -4.11
N ARG A 371 -49.24 -31.25 -3.72
CA ARG A 371 -50.69 -30.98 -3.68
C ARG A 371 -51.08 -30.00 -2.57
N LYS A 372 -50.40 -30.06 -1.42
CA LYS A 372 -50.70 -29.17 -0.28
C LYS A 372 -50.16 -27.73 -0.44
N THR A 373 -49.01 -27.53 -1.08
CA THR A 373 -48.31 -26.23 -1.12
C THR A 373 -47.99 -25.71 -2.52
N GLY A 374 -48.42 -26.44 -3.55
CA GLY A 374 -47.99 -26.20 -4.93
C GLY A 374 -46.58 -26.72 -5.23
N LEU A 375 -46.24 -26.74 -6.52
CA LEU A 375 -44.88 -26.90 -7.04
C LEU A 375 -44.36 -25.51 -7.44
N LYS A 376 -43.07 -25.23 -7.24
CA LYS A 376 -42.44 -23.94 -7.58
C LYS A 376 -41.31 -24.13 -8.61
N PRO A 377 -41.62 -24.33 -9.91
CA PRO A 377 -40.63 -24.52 -10.98
C PRO A 377 -39.43 -23.59 -10.96
N GLY A 378 -39.67 -22.29 -10.73
CA GLY A 378 -38.63 -21.26 -10.75
C GLY A 378 -37.54 -21.42 -9.68
N LEU A 379 -37.80 -22.14 -8.57
CA LEU A 379 -36.75 -22.42 -7.59
C LEU A 379 -35.69 -23.38 -8.14
N ALA A 380 -36.10 -24.39 -8.91
CA ALA A 380 -35.14 -25.27 -9.60
C ALA A 380 -34.40 -24.52 -10.71
N SER A 381 -35.09 -23.62 -11.46
CA SER A 381 -34.44 -22.76 -12.46
C SER A 381 -33.37 -21.84 -11.85
N GLN A 382 -33.66 -21.20 -10.72
CA GLN A 382 -32.68 -20.39 -9.98
C GLN A 382 -31.53 -21.23 -9.43
N TYR A 383 -31.82 -22.43 -8.93
CA TYR A 383 -30.81 -23.37 -8.42
C TYR A 383 -29.86 -23.89 -9.50
N MET A 384 -30.37 -24.12 -10.72
CA MET A 384 -29.54 -24.43 -11.89
C MET A 384 -28.61 -23.26 -12.24
N ALA A 385 -29.15 -22.05 -12.37
CA ALA A 385 -28.35 -20.86 -12.72
C ALA A 385 -27.26 -20.53 -11.69
N LEU A 386 -27.49 -20.80 -10.40
CA LEU A 386 -26.58 -20.48 -9.30
C LEU A 386 -25.52 -21.58 -9.03
N HIS A 387 -25.75 -22.82 -9.46
CA HIS A 387 -24.90 -23.96 -9.06
C HIS A 387 -24.47 -24.90 -10.19
N ALA A 388 -25.27 -25.10 -11.24
CA ALA A 388 -24.88 -26.02 -12.31
C ALA A 388 -23.77 -25.41 -13.18
N PRO A 389 -22.80 -26.20 -13.67
CA PRO A 389 -21.74 -25.71 -14.57
C PRO A 389 -22.34 -25.03 -15.80
N ALA A 390 -21.83 -23.85 -16.18
CA ALA A 390 -22.40 -22.99 -17.23
C ALA A 390 -22.71 -23.75 -18.53
N GLN A 391 -21.79 -24.62 -18.97
CA GLN A 391 -21.91 -25.48 -20.16
C GLN A 391 -23.07 -26.48 -20.17
N HIS A 392 -23.77 -26.68 -19.04
CA HIS A 392 -24.92 -27.60 -18.93
C HIS A 392 -26.21 -26.90 -18.50
N GLN A 393 -26.18 -25.60 -18.20
CA GLN A 393 -27.36 -24.88 -17.70
C GLN A 393 -28.52 -24.86 -18.71
N SER A 394 -28.22 -24.76 -20.02
CA SER A 394 -29.21 -24.87 -21.10
C SER A 394 -29.95 -26.21 -21.09
N ASP A 395 -29.19 -27.28 -20.95
CA ASP A 395 -29.65 -28.65 -21.18
C ASP A 395 -30.43 -29.14 -19.97
N TYR A 396 -29.96 -28.81 -18.76
CA TYR A 396 -30.69 -29.04 -17.52
C TYR A 396 -31.98 -28.21 -17.44
N ALA A 397 -31.95 -26.93 -17.86
CA ALA A 397 -33.15 -26.10 -17.91
C ALA A 397 -34.18 -26.65 -18.91
N ARG A 398 -33.72 -27.17 -20.05
CA ARG A 398 -34.57 -27.86 -21.01
C ARG A 398 -35.16 -29.14 -20.42
N LEU A 399 -34.34 -30.04 -19.89
CA LEU A 399 -34.78 -31.30 -19.26
C LEU A 399 -35.86 -31.04 -18.19
N TRP A 400 -35.66 -30.02 -17.35
CA TRP A 400 -36.63 -29.63 -16.33
C TRP A 400 -37.94 -29.10 -16.91
N ASN A 401 -37.89 -28.27 -17.95
CA ASN A 401 -39.09 -27.75 -18.61
C ASN A 401 -39.86 -28.85 -19.37
N ASP A 402 -39.15 -29.70 -20.11
CA ASP A 402 -39.72 -30.80 -20.89
C ASP A 402 -40.41 -31.81 -19.94
N PHE A 403 -39.79 -32.14 -18.79
CA PHE A 403 -40.44 -32.94 -17.73
C PHE A 403 -41.68 -32.26 -17.13
N LEU A 404 -41.63 -30.94 -16.86
CA LEU A 404 -42.75 -30.22 -16.23
C LEU A 404 -44.02 -30.22 -17.09
N LEU A 405 -43.89 -30.12 -18.41
CA LEU A 405 -45.03 -30.12 -19.35
C LEU A 405 -45.89 -31.39 -19.19
N ASP A 406 -45.24 -32.55 -19.10
CA ASP A 406 -45.91 -33.85 -18.98
C ASP A 406 -46.24 -34.22 -17.53
N ALA A 407 -45.35 -33.90 -16.57
CA ALA A 407 -45.47 -34.38 -15.19
C ALA A 407 -46.37 -33.50 -14.31
N GLN A 408 -46.40 -32.18 -14.51
CA GLN A 408 -47.10 -31.27 -13.60
C GLN A 408 -48.60 -31.60 -13.43
N PRO A 409 -49.39 -31.88 -14.49
CA PRO A 409 -50.82 -32.20 -14.35
C PRO A 409 -51.08 -33.44 -13.48
N THR A 410 -50.23 -34.47 -13.59
CA THR A 410 -50.34 -35.73 -12.85
C THR A 410 -49.90 -35.55 -11.39
N LEU A 411 -48.78 -34.86 -11.16
CA LEU A 411 -48.28 -34.59 -9.81
C LEU A 411 -49.27 -33.73 -8.98
N GLN A 412 -49.93 -32.76 -9.62
CA GLN A 412 -50.91 -31.86 -8.99
C GLN A 412 -52.36 -32.41 -8.98
N SER A 413 -52.62 -33.63 -9.46
CA SER A 413 -53.98 -34.17 -9.55
C SER A 413 -54.53 -34.71 -8.22
N ASP A 414 -55.56 -34.08 -7.66
CA ASP A 414 -56.25 -34.52 -6.43
C ASP A 414 -57.30 -35.64 -6.61
N ARG A 415 -57.25 -36.38 -7.74
CA ARG A 415 -58.12 -37.55 -7.99
C ARG A 415 -57.69 -38.75 -7.14
N ASP A 416 -58.64 -39.64 -6.80
CA ASP A 416 -58.40 -40.80 -5.92
C ASP A 416 -57.25 -41.71 -6.38
N TYR A 417 -57.23 -42.06 -7.67
CA TYR A 417 -56.14 -42.85 -8.29
C TYR A 417 -54.85 -42.04 -8.49
N GLY A 418 -54.95 -40.71 -8.53
CA GLY A 418 -53.88 -39.80 -8.93
C GLY A 418 -52.63 -39.86 -8.04
N LEU A 419 -52.72 -40.34 -6.80
CA LEU A 419 -51.52 -40.60 -5.99
C LEU A 419 -50.70 -41.79 -6.55
N GLN A 420 -51.36 -42.86 -7.00
CA GLN A 420 -50.69 -44.02 -7.59
C GLN A 420 -50.14 -43.67 -8.98
N ASP A 421 -50.86 -42.87 -9.77
CA ASP A 421 -50.40 -42.38 -11.08
C ASP A 421 -49.15 -41.49 -10.92
N ALA A 422 -49.17 -40.56 -9.97
CA ALA A 422 -48.02 -39.71 -9.65
C ALA A 422 -46.81 -40.51 -9.16
N LEU A 423 -47.00 -41.54 -8.32
CA LEU A 423 -45.91 -42.43 -7.90
C LEU A 423 -45.37 -43.28 -9.06
N THR A 424 -46.24 -43.71 -9.98
CA THR A 424 -45.83 -44.45 -11.18
C THR A 424 -45.02 -43.57 -12.13
N LEU A 425 -45.42 -42.30 -12.30
CA LEU A 425 -44.63 -41.31 -13.03
C LEU A 425 -43.27 -41.07 -12.36
N LEU A 426 -43.24 -40.88 -11.03
CA LEU A 426 -41.97 -40.67 -10.33
C LEU A 426 -41.05 -41.89 -10.34
N ARG A 427 -41.56 -43.13 -10.40
CA ARG A 427 -40.72 -44.33 -10.63
C ARG A 427 -40.24 -44.48 -12.07
N ARG A 428 -40.84 -43.75 -13.04
CA ARG A 428 -40.47 -43.75 -14.46
C ARG A 428 -39.42 -42.67 -14.78
N GLU A 429 -39.67 -41.46 -14.29
CA GLU A 429 -38.87 -40.27 -14.62
C GLU A 429 -37.81 -39.93 -13.56
N CYS A 430 -37.97 -40.36 -12.31
CA CYS A 430 -37.09 -39.99 -11.20
C CYS A 430 -36.43 -41.22 -10.54
N ASN A 431 -35.29 -40.99 -9.89
CA ASN A 431 -34.52 -42.00 -9.17
C ASN A 431 -35.19 -42.29 -7.81
N VAL A 432 -36.15 -43.22 -7.82
CA VAL A 432 -36.91 -43.68 -6.64
C VAL A 432 -36.59 -45.14 -6.35
N LYS A 433 -36.28 -45.47 -5.09
CA LYS A 433 -35.99 -46.83 -4.59
C LYS A 433 -36.83 -47.21 -3.37
#